data_AF-A0A2W4R1S4-F1
#
_entry.id   AF-A0A2W4R1S4-F1
#
_cell.length_a   1.000
_cell.length_b   1.000
_cell.length_c   1.000
_cell.angle_alpha   90.00
_cell.angle_beta   90.00
_cell.angle_gamma   90.00
#
_symmetry.space_group_name_H-M   'P 1'
#
loop_
_entity.id
_entity.type
_entity.pdbx_description
1 polymer ?
#
loop_
_entity_poly.entity_id
_entity_poly.type
_entity_poly.pdbx_seq_one_letter_code
_entity_poly.pdbx_strand_id
1 'polypeptide(L)'
;MITGTIEATREDLNKVMKLLNEYTDKLRAICEEHEVSRFRRLQMMSMSMIVLMSVVASSMLFALRDHGPFSSFTLPLLVLVVGVTASSFFFLTTTMTSRRFRYSFQAKQIALTVQKLISLASQYSEHSASKISDKFEFDLRVAEAEAALHMYEEVFNRRESPERSK
;
A
#
# COMPACT_ATOMS: atom_id res chain seq x y z
N MET A 1 -18.36 45.88 15.63
CA MET A 1 -16.91 45.60 15.77
C MET A 1 -16.74 44.08 15.92
N ILE A 2 -16.90 43.31 14.84
CA ILE A 2 -16.84 41.82 14.81
C ILE A 2 -16.08 41.34 13.54
N THR A 3 -15.43 42.25 12.82
CA THR A 3 -14.78 41.92 11.54
C THR A 3 -13.49 41.09 11.71
N GLY A 4 -12.80 41.19 12.84
CA GLY A 4 -11.51 40.51 13.06
C GLY A 4 -11.59 38.99 13.29
N THR A 5 -12.71 38.46 13.80
CA THR A 5 -12.85 37.00 14.05
C THR A 5 -13.23 36.23 12.79
N ILE A 6 -14.01 36.85 11.90
CA ILE A 6 -14.50 36.23 10.66
C ILE A 6 -13.36 36.06 9.65
N GLU A 7 -12.45 37.04 9.54
CA GLU A 7 -11.27 36.95 8.66
C GLU A 7 -10.31 35.85 9.11
N ALA A 8 -10.03 35.74 10.42
CA ALA A 8 -9.19 34.66 10.95
C ALA A 8 -9.77 33.28 10.64
N THR A 9 -11.09 33.12 10.80
CA THR A 9 -11.80 31.86 10.54
C THR A 9 -11.72 31.44 9.06
N ARG A 10 -11.78 32.40 8.13
CA ARG A 10 -11.70 32.12 6.69
C ARG A 10 -10.28 31.77 6.25
N GLU A 11 -9.27 32.42 6.82
CA GLU A 11 -7.87 32.10 6.55
C GLU A 11 -7.51 30.70 7.08
N ASP A 12 -8.02 30.35 8.27
CA ASP A 12 -7.83 29.03 8.86
C ASP A 12 -8.55 27.93 8.07
N LEU A 13 -9.78 28.19 7.59
CA LEU A 13 -10.47 27.27 6.68
C LEU A 13 -9.66 27.02 5.40
N ASN A 14 -9.11 28.07 4.78
CA ASN A 14 -8.27 27.92 3.59
C ASN A 14 -6.99 27.10 3.87
N LYS A 15 -6.38 27.27 5.05
CA LYS A 15 -5.23 26.45 5.47
C LYS A 15 -5.63 24.99 5.66
N VAL A 16 -6.75 24.72 6.33
CA VAL A 16 -7.28 23.36 6.51
C VAL A 16 -7.57 22.70 5.17
N MET A 17 -8.20 23.43 4.24
CA MET A 17 -8.50 22.95 2.89
C MET A 17 -7.24 22.62 2.08
N LYS A 18 -6.20 23.46 2.18
CA LYS A 18 -4.92 23.20 1.54
C LYS A 18 -4.23 21.95 2.12
N LEU A 19 -4.24 21.80 3.44
CA LEU A 19 -3.69 20.62 4.11
C LEU A 19 -4.50 19.37 3.76
N LEU A 20 -5.83 19.46 3.74
CA LEU A 20 -6.72 18.37 3.38
C LEU A 20 -6.37 17.85 1.98
N ASN A 21 -6.21 18.75 1.01
CA ASN A 21 -5.82 18.36 -0.34
C ASN A 21 -4.42 17.70 -0.37
N GLU A 22 -3.43 18.30 0.28
CA GLU A 22 -2.06 17.76 0.31
C GLU A 22 -1.98 16.36 0.94
N TYR A 23 -2.70 16.14 2.05
CA TYR A 23 -2.72 14.84 2.71
C TYR A 23 -3.59 13.82 1.98
N THR A 24 -4.65 14.26 1.28
CA THR A 24 -5.47 13.40 0.40
C THR A 24 -4.65 12.90 -0.78
N ASP A 25 -3.90 13.77 -1.44
CA ASP A 25 -3.00 13.39 -2.56
C ASP A 25 -1.91 12.42 -2.09
N LYS A 26 -1.31 12.67 -0.92
CA LYS A 26 -0.34 11.73 -0.31
C LYS A 26 -0.97 10.37 0.00
N LEU A 27 -2.19 10.35 0.54
CA LEU A 27 -2.89 9.10 0.84
C LEU A 27 -3.19 8.31 -0.44
N ARG A 28 -3.68 8.99 -1.49
CA ARG A 28 -3.92 8.38 -2.80
C ARG A 28 -2.65 7.81 -3.40
N ALA A 29 -1.56 8.57 -3.41
CA ALA A 29 -0.27 8.11 -3.92
C ALA A 29 0.22 6.84 -3.20
N ILE A 30 0.05 6.78 -1.87
CA ILE A 30 0.40 5.59 -1.08
C ILE A 30 -0.49 4.39 -1.44
N CYS A 31 -1.79 4.60 -1.67
CA CYS A 31 -2.70 3.54 -2.07
C CYS A 31 -2.36 2.99 -3.46
N GLU A 32 -2.09 3.87 -4.43
CA GLU A 32 -1.67 3.49 -5.78
C GLU A 32 -0.33 2.75 -5.78
N GLU A 33 0.66 3.23 -5.02
CA GLU A 33 1.96 2.55 -4.88
C GLU A 33 1.80 1.16 -4.23
N HIS A 34 0.87 1.02 -3.29
CA HIS A 34 0.57 -0.27 -2.68
C HIS A 34 -0.05 -1.26 -3.68
N GLU A 35 -0.95 -0.82 -4.56
CA GLU A 35 -1.51 -1.68 -5.62
C GLU A 35 -0.45 -2.11 -6.64
N VAL A 36 0.36 -1.16 -7.12
CA VAL A 36 1.45 -1.44 -8.08
C VAL A 36 2.47 -2.40 -7.48
N SER A 37 2.86 -2.19 -6.22
CA SER A 37 3.81 -3.07 -5.52
C SER A 37 3.21 -4.46 -5.27
N ARG A 38 1.92 -4.57 -4.99
CA ARG A 38 1.21 -5.86 -4.88
C ARG A 38 1.22 -6.62 -6.20
N PHE A 39 0.94 -5.96 -7.32
CA PHE A 39 0.97 -6.58 -8.65
C PHE A 39 2.39 -7.05 -9.01
N ARG A 40 3.38 -6.16 -8.82
CA ARG A 40 4.80 -6.49 -9.07
C ARG A 40 5.29 -7.63 -8.19
N ARG A 41 4.77 -7.75 -6.96
CA ARG A 41 5.05 -8.88 -6.07
C ARG A 41 4.49 -10.19 -6.62
N LEU A 42 3.24 -10.22 -7.07
CA LEU A 42 2.64 -11.41 -7.69
C LEU A 42 3.41 -11.83 -8.94
N GLN A 43 3.85 -10.86 -9.74
CA GLN A 43 4.68 -11.09 -10.92
C GLN A 43 6.06 -11.65 -10.55
N MET A 44 6.74 -11.09 -9.54
CA MET A 44 8.03 -11.62 -9.07
C MET A 44 7.89 -13.02 -8.46
N MET A 45 6.83 -13.29 -7.68
CA MET A 45 6.58 -14.61 -7.10
C MET A 45 6.32 -15.65 -8.19
N SER A 46 5.49 -15.35 -9.19
CA SER A 46 5.25 -16.28 -10.31
C SER A 46 6.52 -16.55 -11.12
N MET A 47 7.31 -15.53 -11.44
CA MET A 47 8.60 -15.71 -12.12
C MET A 47 9.57 -16.57 -11.31
N SER A 48 9.67 -16.34 -10.00
CA SER A 48 10.54 -17.16 -9.13
C SER A 48 10.09 -18.63 -9.08
N MET A 49 8.77 -18.88 -9.10
CA MET A 49 8.20 -20.23 -9.08
C MET A 49 8.49 -20.97 -10.38
N ILE A 50 8.42 -20.29 -11.53
CA ILE A 50 8.82 -20.84 -12.84
C ILE A 50 10.29 -21.24 -12.84
N VAL A 51 11.18 -20.40 -12.30
CA VAL A 51 12.61 -20.71 -12.20
C VAL A 51 12.84 -21.93 -11.30
N LEU A 52 12.18 -21.98 -10.14
CA LEU A 52 12.28 -23.10 -9.21
C LEU A 52 11.80 -24.42 -9.86
N MET A 53 10.66 -24.39 -10.54
CA MET A 53 10.13 -25.55 -11.27
C MET A 53 11.05 -25.99 -12.41
N SER A 54 11.71 -25.05 -13.08
CA SER A 54 12.67 -25.36 -14.16
C SER A 54 13.93 -26.05 -13.61
N VAL A 55 14.44 -25.62 -12.45
CA VAL A 55 15.57 -26.25 -11.76
C VAL A 55 15.18 -27.66 -11.31
N VAL A 56 13.98 -27.84 -10.73
CA VAL A 56 13.47 -29.14 -10.31
C VAL A 56 13.28 -30.09 -11.51
N ALA A 57 12.66 -29.62 -12.60
CA ALA A 57 12.48 -30.43 -13.80
C ALA A 57 13.82 -30.85 -14.42
N SER A 58 14.80 -29.94 -14.49
CA SER A 58 16.15 -30.23 -14.97
C SER A 58 16.86 -31.25 -14.07
N SER A 59 16.68 -31.14 -12.74
CA SER A 59 17.24 -32.09 -11.79
C SER A 59 16.64 -33.49 -11.94
N MET A 60 15.32 -33.60 -12.17
CA MET A 60 14.64 -34.87 -12.39
C MET A 60 15.08 -35.51 -13.71
N LEU A 61 15.23 -34.73 -14.78
CA LEU A 61 15.75 -35.23 -16.06
C LEU A 61 17.19 -35.75 -15.94
N PHE A 62 18.03 -35.09 -15.15
CA PHE A 62 19.37 -35.58 -14.84
C PHE A 62 19.36 -36.86 -14.00
N ALA A 63 18.53 -36.90 -12.95
CA ALA A 63 18.40 -38.07 -12.08
C ALA A 63 17.86 -39.30 -12.82
N LEU A 64 16.98 -39.12 -13.80
CA LEU A 64 16.46 -40.20 -14.66
C LEU A 64 17.47 -40.66 -15.72
N ARG A 65 18.41 -39.79 -16.12
CA ARG A 65 19.43 -40.08 -17.13
C ARG A 65 20.62 -40.87 -16.57
N ASP A 66 20.99 -40.65 -15.32
CA ASP A 66 22.14 -41.29 -14.67
C ASP A 66 21.74 -42.53 -13.85
N HIS A 67 21.53 -43.66 -14.53
CA HIS A 67 21.71 -45.00 -13.95
C HIS A 67 23.19 -45.47 -14.03
N GLY A 68 24.15 -44.54 -14.10
CA GLY A 68 25.60 -44.80 -14.18
C GLY A 68 26.41 -44.17 -13.04
N PRO A 69 27.72 -44.49 -12.91
CA PRO A 69 28.57 -44.14 -11.77
C PRO A 69 28.93 -42.64 -11.62
N PHE A 70 28.28 -41.75 -12.38
CA PHE A 70 28.47 -40.29 -12.30
C PHE A 70 27.70 -39.62 -11.15
N SER A 71 26.97 -40.38 -10.32
CA SER A 71 26.06 -39.87 -9.28
C SER A 71 26.75 -39.12 -8.12
N SER A 72 28.03 -39.38 -7.83
CA SER A 72 28.69 -38.80 -6.65
C SER A 72 29.02 -37.30 -6.78
N PHE A 73 29.21 -36.76 -7.99
CA PHE A 73 29.55 -35.34 -8.20
C PHE A 73 28.35 -34.47 -8.57
N THR A 74 27.32 -35.05 -9.17
CA THR A 74 26.13 -34.32 -9.63
C THR A 74 25.19 -33.97 -8.46
N LEU A 75 25.03 -34.88 -7.50
CA LEU A 75 24.20 -34.67 -6.30
C LEU A 75 24.62 -33.46 -5.44
N PRO A 76 25.90 -33.30 -5.02
CA PRO A 76 26.28 -32.16 -4.20
C PRO A 76 26.15 -30.81 -4.95
N LEU A 77 26.40 -30.80 -6.26
CA LEU A 77 26.24 -29.59 -7.08
C LEU A 77 24.77 -29.19 -7.19
N LEU A 78 23.87 -30.16 -7.29
CA LEU A 78 22.42 -29.96 -7.35
C LEU A 78 21.89 -29.42 -6.01
N VAL A 79 22.32 -30.00 -4.89
CA VAL A 79 21.99 -29.52 -3.54
C VAL A 79 22.46 -28.08 -3.34
N LEU A 80 23.65 -27.74 -3.84
CA LEU A 80 24.17 -26.37 -3.77
C LEU A 80 23.31 -25.39 -4.59
N VAL A 81 22.96 -25.73 -5.83
CA VAL A 81 22.12 -24.87 -6.69
C VAL A 81 20.73 -24.67 -6.09
N VAL A 82 20.11 -25.73 -5.57
CA VAL A 82 18.80 -25.64 -4.89
C VAL A 82 18.92 -24.83 -3.59
N GLY A 83 19.99 -25.02 -2.81
CA GLY A 83 20.24 -24.25 -1.59
C GLY A 83 20.43 -22.75 -1.85
N VAL A 84 21.20 -22.38 -2.87
CA VAL A 84 21.44 -20.98 -3.25
C VAL A 84 20.15 -20.33 -3.75
N THR A 85 19.38 -21.03 -4.60
CA THR A 85 18.10 -20.50 -5.10
C THR A 85 17.08 -20.34 -3.98
N ALA A 86 16.93 -21.33 -3.09
CA ALA A 86 16.04 -21.25 -1.93
C ALA A 86 16.44 -20.14 -0.95
N SER A 87 17.74 -20.01 -0.65
CA SER A 87 18.26 -18.96 0.23
C SER A 87 18.05 -17.56 -0.35
N SER A 88 18.30 -17.39 -1.65
CA SER A 88 18.04 -16.11 -2.35
C SER A 88 16.56 -15.72 -2.27
N PHE A 89 15.66 -16.69 -2.43
CA PHE A 89 14.22 -16.49 -2.31
C PHE A 89 13.81 -16.13 -0.87
N PHE A 90 14.38 -16.80 0.13
CA PHE A 90 14.12 -16.49 1.54
C PHE A 90 14.60 -15.07 1.91
N PHE A 91 15.76 -14.65 1.41
CA PHE A 91 16.28 -13.31 1.63
C PHE A 91 15.43 -12.21 0.99
N LEU A 92 14.97 -12.45 -0.25
CA LEU A 92 14.03 -11.55 -0.94
C LEU A 92 12.71 -11.41 -0.19
N THR A 93 12.14 -12.51 0.31
CA THR A 93 10.85 -12.47 1.02
C THR A 93 10.93 -11.83 2.42
N THR A 94 12.01 -12.06 3.15
CA THR A 94 12.22 -11.50 4.51
C THR A 94 12.50 -9.99 4.49
N THR A 95 13.40 -9.53 3.62
CA THR A 95 13.71 -8.08 3.48
C THR A 95 12.48 -7.26 3.06
N MET A 96 11.61 -7.83 2.24
CA MET A 96 10.36 -7.21 1.79
C MET A 96 9.30 -7.11 2.91
N THR A 97 9.28 -8.06 3.84
CA THR A 97 8.29 -8.08 4.95
C THR A 97 8.53 -6.95 5.94
N SER A 98 9.80 -6.60 6.21
CA SER A 98 10.15 -5.49 7.10
C SER A 98 9.76 -4.12 6.53
N ARG A 99 9.90 -3.92 5.21
CA ARG A 99 9.46 -2.69 4.53
C ARG A 99 7.95 -2.50 4.65
N ARG A 100 7.17 -3.58 4.53
CA ARG A 100 5.71 -3.55 4.60
C ARG A 100 5.17 -2.95 5.89
N PHE A 101 5.74 -3.29 7.05
CA PHE A 101 5.29 -2.78 8.34
C PHE A 101 5.49 -1.27 8.50
N ARG A 102 6.61 -0.75 7.99
CA ARG A 102 6.90 0.70 8.04
C ARG A 102 5.94 1.49 7.14
N TYR A 103 5.67 0.99 5.94
CA TYR A 103 4.75 1.64 4.99
C TYR A 103 3.30 1.62 5.50
N SER A 104 2.82 0.51 6.07
CA SER A 104 1.47 0.46 6.63
C SER A 104 1.29 1.41 7.82
N PHE A 105 2.32 1.62 8.62
CA PHE A 105 2.27 2.55 9.74
C PHE A 105 2.15 4.00 9.27
N GLN A 106 2.95 4.40 8.29
CA GLN A 106 2.87 5.75 7.70
C GLN A 106 1.52 6.00 7.02
N ALA A 107 1.02 5.02 6.25
CA ALA A 107 -0.29 5.11 5.60
C ALA A 107 -1.41 5.31 6.64
N LYS A 108 -1.40 4.54 7.73
CA LYS A 108 -2.36 4.67 8.83
C LYS A 108 -2.29 6.04 9.51
N GLN A 109 -1.10 6.57 9.73
CA GLN A 109 -0.93 7.90 10.33
C GLN A 109 -1.49 9.01 9.42
N ILE A 110 -1.28 8.90 8.11
CA ILE A 110 -1.82 9.85 7.13
C ILE A 110 -3.34 9.75 7.06
N ALA A 111 -3.89 8.54 6.99
CA ALA A 111 -5.34 8.32 7.01
C ALA A 111 -6.01 8.94 8.25
N LEU A 112 -5.44 8.73 9.45
CA LEU A 112 -5.94 9.36 10.68
C LEU A 112 -5.85 10.88 10.64
N THR A 113 -4.82 11.43 9.99
CA THR A 113 -4.68 12.88 9.80
C THR A 113 -5.75 13.42 8.87
N VAL A 114 -6.01 12.76 7.74
CA VAL A 114 -7.07 13.13 6.79
C VAL A 114 -8.43 13.08 7.48
N GLN A 115 -8.73 12.03 8.24
CA GLN A 115 -9.98 11.91 8.98
C GLN A 115 -10.19 13.06 9.98
N LYS A 116 -9.14 13.46 10.70
CA LYS A 116 -9.18 14.63 11.59
C LYS A 116 -9.37 15.93 10.83
N LEU A 117 -8.71 16.10 9.68
CA LEU A 117 -8.83 17.28 8.84
C LEU A 117 -10.25 17.41 8.27
N ILE A 118 -10.89 16.31 7.84
CA ILE A 118 -12.30 16.31 7.43
C ILE A 118 -13.19 16.79 8.59
N SER A 119 -13.02 16.24 9.79
CA SER A 119 -13.83 16.65 10.94
C SER A 119 -13.67 18.14 11.29
N LEU A 120 -12.43 18.63 11.27
CA LEU A 120 -12.14 20.05 11.49
C LEU A 120 -12.74 20.91 10.39
N ALA A 121 -12.54 20.53 9.13
CA ALA A 121 -13.07 21.21 7.96
C ALA A 121 -14.60 21.36 8.09
N SER A 122 -15.32 20.29 8.46
CA SER A 122 -16.77 20.33 8.64
C SER A 122 -17.20 21.30 9.75
N GLN A 123 -16.49 21.32 10.87
CA GLN A 123 -16.76 22.27 11.96
C GLN A 123 -16.55 23.73 11.52
N TYR A 124 -15.48 24.01 10.78
CA TYR A 124 -15.22 25.35 10.26
C TYR A 124 -16.22 25.78 9.18
N SER A 125 -16.67 24.84 8.34
CA SER A 125 -17.71 25.07 7.33
C SER A 125 -19.01 25.56 7.96
N GLU A 126 -19.47 24.88 9.03
CA GLU A 126 -20.70 25.26 9.76
C GLU A 126 -20.65 26.68 10.35
N HIS A 127 -19.46 27.14 10.76
CA HIS A 127 -19.26 28.44 11.40
C HIS A 127 -18.86 29.54 10.42
N SER A 128 -18.60 29.21 9.15
CA SER A 128 -18.21 30.17 8.13
C SER A 128 -19.43 30.68 7.37
N ALA A 129 -19.62 32.01 7.31
CA ALA A 129 -20.55 32.63 6.37
C ALA A 129 -19.92 32.64 4.96
N SER A 130 -19.86 31.46 4.33
CA SER A 130 -19.21 31.26 3.03
C SER A 130 -20.19 31.45 1.86
N LYS A 131 -19.67 31.92 0.73
CA LYS A 131 -20.44 32.02 -0.52
C LYS A 131 -20.75 30.60 -1.03
N ILE A 132 -21.83 30.45 -1.79
CA ILE A 132 -22.24 29.16 -2.38
C ILE A 132 -21.11 28.49 -3.18
N SER A 133 -20.30 29.27 -3.91
CA SER A 133 -19.14 28.75 -4.65
C SER A 133 -18.08 28.14 -3.72
N ASP A 134 -17.74 28.83 -2.63
CA ASP A 134 -16.76 28.39 -1.64
C ASP A 134 -17.27 27.12 -0.93
N LYS A 135 -18.59 27.02 -0.72
CA LYS A 135 -19.24 25.84 -0.13
C LYS A 135 -19.20 24.63 -1.06
N PHE A 136 -19.41 24.82 -2.35
CA PHE A 136 -19.33 23.72 -3.32
C PHE A 136 -17.89 23.19 -3.48
N GLU A 137 -16.90 24.08 -3.54
CA GLU A 137 -15.50 23.68 -3.55
C GLU A 137 -15.13 22.93 -2.26
N PHE A 138 -15.63 23.40 -1.12
CA PHE A 138 -15.49 22.71 0.16
C PHE A 138 -16.05 21.28 0.13
N ASP A 139 -17.32 21.12 -0.25
CA ASP A 139 -18.01 19.82 -0.28
C ASP A 139 -17.30 18.84 -1.22
N LEU A 140 -16.82 19.33 -2.38
CA LEU A 140 -16.06 18.52 -3.33
C LEU A 140 -14.76 17.98 -2.72
N ARG A 141 -14.00 18.81 -2.02
CA ARG A 141 -12.71 18.41 -1.41
C ARG A 141 -12.89 17.46 -0.24
N VAL A 142 -13.95 17.63 0.54
CA VAL A 142 -14.32 16.67 1.59
C VAL A 142 -14.67 15.33 0.96
N ALA A 143 -15.50 15.33 -0.10
CA ALA A 143 -15.84 14.10 -0.81
C ALA A 143 -14.61 13.40 -1.42
N GLU A 144 -13.66 14.15 -1.97
CA GLU A 144 -12.37 13.60 -2.45
C GLU A 144 -11.57 12.93 -1.33
N ALA A 145 -11.49 13.57 -0.16
CA ALA A 145 -10.78 13.07 1.00
C ALA A 145 -11.46 11.80 1.58
N GLU A 146 -12.79 11.78 1.64
CA GLU A 146 -13.57 10.60 2.03
C GLU A 146 -13.37 9.43 1.06
N ALA A 147 -13.37 9.70 -0.25
CA ALA A 147 -13.10 8.68 -1.26
C ALA A 147 -11.68 8.09 -1.11
N ALA A 148 -10.68 8.94 -0.83
CA ALA A 148 -9.30 8.48 -0.58
C ALA A 148 -9.19 7.63 0.71
N LEU A 149 -9.94 7.98 1.77
CA LEU A 149 -10.02 7.17 2.97
C LEU A 149 -10.68 5.82 2.72
N HIS A 150 -11.77 5.79 1.96
CA HIS A 150 -12.45 4.55 1.59
C HIS A 150 -11.50 3.64 0.76
N MET A 151 -10.74 4.21 -0.17
CA MET A 151 -9.72 3.46 -0.92
C MET A 151 -8.63 2.91 0.01
N TYR A 152 -8.16 3.69 0.99
CA TYR A 152 -7.21 3.20 2.00
C TYR A 152 -7.79 2.02 2.79
N GLU A 153 -9.05 2.10 3.22
CA GLU A 153 -9.72 0.98 3.91
C GLU A 153 -9.82 -0.26 3.02
N GLU A 154 -10.18 -0.10 1.75
CA GLU A 154 -10.24 -1.24 0.81
C GLU A 154 -8.87 -1.87 0.56
N VAL A 155 -7.81 -1.07 0.50
CA VAL A 155 -6.45 -1.54 0.18
C VAL A 155 -5.76 -2.17 1.39
N PHE A 156 -5.94 -1.59 2.58
CA PHE A 156 -5.23 -1.99 3.80
C PHE A 156 -6.08 -2.81 4.79
N ASN A 157 -7.40 -2.59 4.85
CA ASN A 157 -8.32 -3.25 5.80
C ASN A 157 -9.04 -4.49 5.24
N ARG A 158 -8.91 -4.82 3.94
CA ARG A 158 -9.47 -6.05 3.33
C ARG A 158 -9.03 -7.38 3.98
N ARG A 159 -8.11 -7.34 4.95
CA ARG A 159 -7.63 -8.51 5.71
C ARG A 159 -8.41 -8.78 6.99
N GLU A 160 -9.23 -7.84 7.49
CA GLU A 160 -9.99 -8.00 8.74
C GLU A 160 -11.47 -8.35 8.54
N SER A 161 -11.98 -8.38 7.29
CA SER A 161 -13.38 -8.72 7.03
C SER A 161 -13.57 -10.01 6.21
N PRO A 162 -13.37 -11.21 6.80
CA PRO A 162 -14.04 -12.42 6.32
C PRO A 162 -15.49 -12.54 6.84
N GLU A 163 -15.92 -11.72 7.80
CA GLU A 163 -17.21 -11.92 8.49
C GLU A 163 -18.03 -10.62 8.62
N ARG A 164 -18.69 -10.20 7.54
CA ARG A 164 -20.00 -9.50 7.60
C ARG A 164 -20.92 -9.98 6.49
N SER A 165 -20.97 -11.31 6.36
CA SER A 165 -21.95 -12.03 5.55
C SER A 165 -22.64 -13.05 6.44
N LYS A 166 -23.39 -12.57 7.44
CA LYS A 166 -24.56 -13.23 8.02
C LYS A 166 -25.51 -12.17 8.53
#